data_AF-M1QF11-F1
#
_entry.id   AF-M1QF11-F1
#
_cell.length_a   1.000
_cell.length_b   1.000
_cell.length_c   1.000
_cell.angle_alpha   90.00
_cell.angle_beta   90.00
_cell.angle_gamma   90.00
#
_symmetry.space_group_name_H-M   'P 1'
#
loop_
_entity.id
_entity.type
_entity.pdbx_description
1 polymer ?
#
loop_
_entity_poly.entity_id
_entity_poly.type
_entity_poly.pdbx_seq_one_letter_code
_entity_poly.pdbx_strand_id
1 'polypeptide(L)'
;MLKQFSIILSIYFLGELLQKTFGLPIPGNILGMLILFFGLLAGVVRLEMIDRISDFLLDNLAFFFLPAGVSLITCFAVLEGKWTAVLGVSIISTVIILGVTGLTVEFVKKLSGKEVMVHKKAKSSDRKTEEVT
;
A
#
# COMPACT_ATOMS: atom_id res chain seq x y z
N MET A 1 20.59 -14.21 3.44
CA MET A 1 20.36 -12.78 3.75
C MET A 1 20.88 -11.87 2.65
N LEU A 2 22.19 -11.76 2.40
CA LEU A 2 22.73 -10.86 1.36
C LEU A 2 22.17 -11.10 -0.06
N LYS A 3 22.00 -12.37 -0.49
CA LYS A 3 21.40 -12.67 -1.79
C LYS A 3 19.96 -12.15 -1.91
N GLN A 4 19.17 -12.31 -0.86
CA GLN A 4 17.77 -11.86 -0.83
C GLN A 4 17.69 -10.32 -0.77
N PHE A 5 18.56 -9.70 0.01
CA PHE A 5 18.70 -8.25 0.08
C PHE A 5 19.06 -7.65 -1.29
N SER A 6 20.00 -8.26 -2.00
CA SER A 6 20.37 -7.85 -3.35
C SER A 6 19.21 -7.95 -4.33
N ILE A 7 18.32 -8.94 -4.20
CA ILE A 7 17.14 -9.06 -5.06
C ILE A 7 16.20 -7.86 -4.84
N ILE A 8 15.89 -7.53 -3.59
CA ILE A 8 15.03 -6.38 -3.25
C ILE A 8 15.65 -5.07 -3.74
N LEU A 9 16.96 -4.88 -3.53
CA LEU A 9 17.67 -3.70 -4.03
C LEU A 9 17.70 -3.60 -5.54
N SER A 10 17.92 -4.71 -6.26
CA SER A 10 17.90 -4.72 -7.72
C SER A 10 16.52 -4.34 -8.26
N ILE A 11 15.45 -4.82 -7.64
CA ILE A 11 14.08 -4.48 -8.05
C ILE A 11 13.77 -3.00 -7.75
N TYR A 12 14.19 -2.48 -6.60
CA TYR A 12 14.09 -1.06 -6.29
C TYR A 12 14.86 -0.22 -7.31
N PHE A 13 16.09 -0.60 -7.64
CA PHE A 13 16.92 0.11 -8.62
C PHE A 13 16.30 0.07 -10.03
N LEU A 14 15.71 -1.06 -10.43
CA LEU A 14 14.94 -1.15 -11.67
C LEU A 14 13.75 -0.19 -11.66
N GLY A 15 12.98 -0.12 -10.58
CA GLY A 15 11.87 0.83 -10.44
C GLY A 15 12.30 2.29 -10.56
N GLU A 16 13.41 2.65 -9.93
CA GLU A 16 14.03 3.98 -10.01
C GLU A 16 14.54 4.29 -11.42
N LEU A 17 15.19 3.32 -12.08
CA LEU A 17 15.67 3.47 -13.45
C LEU A 17 14.51 3.66 -14.43
N LEU A 18 13.42 2.91 -14.26
CA LEU A 18 12.20 3.07 -15.05
C LEU A 18 11.59 4.45 -14.82
N GLN A 19 11.48 4.91 -13.57
CA GLN A 19 10.99 6.26 -13.28
C GLN A 19 11.80 7.32 -14.02
N LYS A 20 13.14 7.25 -13.91
CA LYS A 20 14.03 8.24 -14.54
C LYS A 20 13.99 8.20 -16.07
N THR A 21 13.83 7.01 -16.65
CA THR A 21 13.81 6.84 -18.11
C THR A 21 12.48 7.30 -18.70
N PHE A 22 11.36 6.97 -18.06
CA PHE A 22 10.01 7.32 -18.54
C PHE A 22 9.51 8.69 -18.04
N GLY A 23 10.20 9.32 -17.09
CA GLY A 23 9.82 10.62 -16.54
C GLY A 23 8.46 10.61 -15.81
N LEU A 24 8.07 9.47 -15.24
CA LEU A 24 6.76 9.31 -14.61
C LEU A 24 6.67 10.14 -13.30
N PRO A 25 5.50 10.74 -13.00
CA PRO A 25 5.28 11.49 -11.75
C PRO A 25 5.19 10.59 -10.51
N ILE A 26 5.34 9.28 -10.67
CA ILE A 26 5.26 8.29 -9.60
C ILE A 26 6.68 8.01 -9.10
N PRO A 27 6.94 8.08 -7.77
CA PRO A 27 8.23 7.73 -7.19
C PRO A 27 8.69 6.31 -7.57
N GLY A 28 10.00 6.14 -7.80
CA GLY A 28 10.59 4.85 -8.20
C GLY A 28 10.34 3.70 -7.22
N ASN A 29 10.15 3.97 -5.92
CA ASN A 29 9.80 2.94 -4.92
C ASN A 29 8.44 2.29 -5.18
N ILE A 30 7.43 3.04 -5.62
CA ILE A 30 6.10 2.51 -5.96
C ILE A 30 6.22 1.65 -7.23
N LEU A 31 6.99 2.09 -8.22
CA LEU A 31 7.27 1.29 -9.42
C LEU A 31 8.01 -0.01 -9.08
N GLY A 32 9.01 0.04 -8.20
CA GLY A 32 9.70 -1.15 -7.69
C GLY A 32 8.74 -2.13 -7.00
N MET A 33 7.78 -1.62 -6.21
CA MET A 33 6.73 -2.45 -5.60
C MET A 33 5.85 -3.14 -6.65
N LEU A 34 5.45 -2.42 -7.71
CA LEU A 34 4.69 -3.01 -8.81
C LEU A 34 5.50 -4.08 -9.56
N ILE A 35 6.77 -3.83 -9.85
CA ILE A 35 7.67 -4.81 -10.50
C ILE A 35 7.78 -6.06 -9.64
N LEU A 36 7.99 -5.91 -8.33
CA LEU A 36 8.05 -7.05 -7.41
C LEU A 36 6.73 -7.81 -7.39
N PHE A 37 5.60 -7.10 -7.34
CA PHE A 37 4.26 -7.67 -7.33
C PHE A 37 4.00 -8.51 -8.59
N PHE A 38 4.26 -7.96 -9.79
CA PHE A 38 4.15 -8.71 -11.03
C PHE A 38 5.18 -9.84 -11.14
N GLY A 39 6.39 -9.66 -10.59
CA GLY A 39 7.40 -10.71 -10.51
C GLY A 39 6.99 -11.89 -9.63
N LEU A 40 6.23 -11.62 -8.56
CA LEU A 40 5.62 -12.64 -7.69
C LEU A 40 4.48 -13.36 -8.43
N LEU A 41 3.60 -12.61 -9.11
CA LEU A 41 2.50 -13.18 -9.90
C LEU A 41 2.99 -14.08 -11.04
N ALA A 42 4.05 -13.67 -11.73
CA ALA A 42 4.65 -14.43 -12.82
C ALA A 42 5.49 -15.62 -12.34
N GLY A 43 5.70 -15.78 -11.02
CA GLY A 43 6.53 -16.84 -10.43
C GLY A 43 8.03 -16.69 -10.68
N VAL A 44 8.47 -15.57 -11.27
CA VAL A 44 9.89 -15.25 -11.52
C VAL A 44 10.61 -15.02 -10.19
N VAL A 45 9.94 -14.34 -9.26
CA VAL A 45 10.41 -14.16 -7.89
C VAL A 45 9.54 -15.03 -7.00
N ARG A 46 10.13 -16.05 -6.38
CA ARG A 46 9.43 -16.86 -5.39
C ARG A 46 9.48 -16.21 -4.02
N LEU A 47 8.43 -16.38 -3.24
CA LEU A 47 8.28 -15.73 -1.94
C LEU A 47 9.42 -16.12 -1.00
N GLU A 48 9.86 -17.38 -1.03
CA GLU A 48 10.97 -17.89 -0.20
C GLU A 48 12.33 -17.22 -0.53
N MET A 49 12.44 -16.57 -1.68
CA MET A 49 13.67 -15.86 -2.09
C MET A 49 13.83 -14.50 -1.42
N ILE A 50 12.77 -13.93 -0.82
CA ILE A 50 12.78 -12.59 -0.23
C ILE A 50 12.18 -12.55 1.18
N ASP A 51 11.45 -13.58 1.60
CA ASP A 51 10.75 -13.66 2.89
C ASP A 51 11.64 -13.29 4.10
N ARG A 52 12.71 -14.06 4.30
CA ARG A 52 13.62 -13.94 5.45
C ARG A 52 14.27 -12.56 5.62
N ILE A 53 14.63 -11.88 4.53
CA ILE A 53 15.20 -10.53 4.60
C ILE A 53 14.12 -9.47 4.77
N SER A 54 12.93 -9.71 4.21
CA SER A 54 11.81 -8.78 4.31
C SER A 54 11.34 -8.71 5.75
N ASP A 55 11.17 -9.85 6.42
CA ASP A 55 10.87 -9.92 7.85
C ASP A 55 11.94 -9.21 8.68
N PHE A 56 13.23 -9.49 8.42
CA PHE A 56 14.32 -8.83 9.14
C PHE A 56 14.30 -7.30 8.98
N LEU A 57 14.04 -6.79 7.77
CA LEU A 57 13.95 -5.36 7.50
C LEU A 57 12.71 -4.74 8.15
N LEU A 58 11.58 -5.45 8.18
CA LEU A 58 10.34 -5.02 8.81
C LEU A 58 10.45 -5.01 10.34
N ASP A 59 11.08 -6.02 10.93
CA ASP A 59 11.35 -6.09 12.37
C ASP A 59 12.26 -4.95 12.85
N ASN A 60 13.22 -4.55 12.00
CA ASN A 60 14.16 -3.47 12.28
C ASN A 60 13.76 -2.14 11.61
N LEU A 61 12.51 -2.02 11.15
CA LEU A 61 12.04 -0.86 10.38
C LEU A 61 12.19 0.45 11.17
N ALA A 62 11.91 0.43 12.47
CA ALA A 62 12.10 1.60 13.35
C ALA A 62 13.56 2.09 13.37
N PHE A 63 14.55 1.18 13.30
CA PHE A 63 15.96 1.56 13.23
C PHE A 63 16.30 2.27 11.93
N PHE A 64 15.70 1.88 10.79
CA PHE A 64 15.89 2.56 9.51
C PHE A 64 15.18 3.92 9.44
N PHE A 65 14.04 4.05 10.12
CA PHE A 65 13.33 5.33 10.24
C PHE A 65 13.97 6.30 11.22
N LEU A 66 14.74 5.80 12.20
CA LEU A 66 15.36 6.64 13.22
C LEU A 66 16.30 7.70 12.61
N PRO A 67 17.29 7.39 11.76
CA PRO A 67 18.14 8.40 11.11
C PRO A 67 17.36 9.45 10.32
N ALA A 68 16.36 9.02 9.55
CA ALA A 68 15.49 9.93 8.79
C ALA A 68 14.69 10.86 9.73
N GLY A 69 14.19 10.31 10.83
CA GLY A 69 13.48 11.06 11.87
C GLY A 69 14.38 12.05 12.61
N VAL A 70 15.59 11.65 13.01
CA VAL A 70 16.54 12.54 13.68
C VAL A 70 16.96 13.68 12.74
N SER A 71 17.11 13.40 11.44
CA SER A 71 17.35 14.42 10.43
C SER A 71 16.18 15.40 10.24
N LEU A 72 14.95 15.04 10.62
CA LEU A 72 13.83 15.99 10.63
C LEU A 72 13.87 16.90 11.86
N ILE A 73 14.46 16.46 12.98
CA ILE A 73 14.59 17.27 14.21
C ILE A 73 15.33 18.58 13.94
N THR A 74 16.33 18.58 13.06
CA THR A 74 17.05 19.80 12.67
C THR A 74 16.16 20.81 11.93
N CYS A 75 15.07 20.36 11.30
CA CYS A 75 14.08 21.21 10.65
C CYS A 75 12.99 21.73 11.60
N PHE A 76 12.95 21.29 12.87
CA PHE A 76 11.92 21.75 13.82
C PHE A 76 11.99 23.26 14.12
N ALA A 77 13.14 23.90 13.91
CA ALA A 77 13.27 25.36 13.99
C ALA A 77 12.32 26.08 13.03
N VAL A 78 11.99 25.49 11.87
CA VAL A 78 11.03 26.05 10.91
C VAL A 78 9.57 25.94 11.40
N LEU A 79 9.32 25.02 12.34
CA LEU A 79 8.00 24.79 12.93
C LEU A 79 7.75 25.65 14.18
N GLU A 80 8.77 26.31 14.72
CA GLU A 80 8.68 27.11 15.94
C GLU A 80 7.55 28.17 15.82
N GLY A 81 6.58 28.12 16.75
CA GLY A 81 5.40 29.00 16.75
C GLY A 81 4.19 28.54 15.92
N LYS A 82 4.29 27.47 15.10
CA LYS A 82 3.18 26.97 14.25
C LYS A 82 2.63 25.59 14.63
N TRP A 83 3.11 25.02 15.73
CA TRP A 83 2.76 23.67 16.16
C TRP A 83 1.27 23.43 16.36
N THR A 84 0.55 24.41 16.90
CA THR A 84 -0.91 24.34 17.07
C THR A 84 -1.65 24.26 15.74
N ALA A 85 -1.20 25.02 14.74
CA ALA A 85 -1.76 24.97 13.39
C ALA A 85 -1.47 23.64 12.69
N VAL A 86 -0.25 23.11 12.83
CA VAL A 86 0.15 21.81 12.26
C VAL A 86 -0.65 20.66 12.89
N LEU A 87 -0.80 20.66 14.21
CA LEU A 87 -1.58 19.64 14.89
C LEU A 87 -3.06 19.73 14.53
N GLY A 88 -3.60 20.96 14.47
CA GLY A 88 -4.97 21.21 14.04
C GLY A 88 -5.25 20.71 12.63
N VAL A 89 -4.43 21.09 11.64
CA VAL A 89 -4.61 20.65 10.24
C VAL A 89 -4.42 19.14 10.09
N SER A 90 -3.51 18.52 10.85
CA SER A 90 -3.30 17.07 10.81
C SER A 90 -4.52 16.31 11.31
N ILE A 91 -5.09 16.71 12.44
CA ILE A 91 -6.28 16.04 13.00
C ILE A 91 -7.48 16.28 12.09
N ILE A 92 -7.71 17.52 11.68
CA ILE A 92 -8.85 17.89 10.83
C ILE A 92 -8.76 17.17 9.48
N SER A 93 -7.59 17.16 8.83
CA SER A 93 -7.41 16.46 7.56
C SER A 93 -7.61 14.95 7.71
N THR A 94 -7.13 14.33 8.79
CA THR A 94 -7.35 12.90 9.06
C THR A 94 -8.84 12.59 9.21
N VAL A 95 -9.58 13.37 9.99
CA VAL A 95 -11.03 13.18 10.19
C VAL A 95 -11.78 13.35 8.87
N ILE A 96 -11.44 14.38 8.09
CA ILE A 96 -12.04 14.63 6.77
C ILE A 96 -11.75 13.46 5.82
N ILE A 97 -10.49 13.02 5.72
CA ILE A 97 -10.09 11.89 4.86
C ILE A 97 -10.88 10.65 5.26
N LEU A 98 -10.92 10.30 6.55
CA LEU A 98 -11.67 9.13 7.02
C LEU A 98 -13.17 9.23 6.69
N GLY A 99 -13.79 10.40 6.88
CA GLY A 99 -15.19 10.64 6.55
C GLY A 99 -15.46 10.50 5.04
N VAL A 100 -14.65 11.14 4.20
CA VAL A 100 -14.78 11.08 2.74
C VAL A 100 -14.53 9.67 2.21
N THR A 101 -13.49 8.98 2.69
CA THR A 101 -13.22 7.58 2.33
C THR A 101 -14.39 6.69 2.72
N GLY A 102 -14.93 6.84 3.94
CA GLY A 102 -16.10 6.07 4.40
C GLY A 102 -17.33 6.30 3.52
N LEU A 103 -17.66 7.56 3.22
CA LEU A 103 -18.78 7.92 2.33
C LEU A 103 -18.57 7.41 0.91
N THR A 104 -17.33 7.46 0.39
CA THR A 104 -16.99 6.94 -0.94
C THR A 104 -17.23 5.43 -1.00
N VAL A 105 -16.78 4.68 0.02
CA VAL A 105 -17.00 3.24 0.10
C VAL A 105 -18.49 2.92 0.21
N GLU A 106 -19.25 3.67 1.01
CA GLU A 106 -20.70 3.49 1.14
C GLU A 106 -21.43 3.79 -0.18
N PHE A 107 -21.01 4.83 -0.89
CA PHE A 107 -21.56 5.23 -2.18
C PHE A 107 -21.29 4.18 -3.26
N VAL A 108 -20.04 3.71 -3.38
CA VAL A 108 -19.66 2.62 -4.30
C VAL A 108 -20.42 1.34 -3.96
N LYS A 109 -20.58 1.02 -2.66
CA LYS A 109 -21.34 -0.15 -2.23
C LYS A 109 -22.84 -0.05 -2.55
N LYS A 110 -23.44 1.14 -2.50
CA LYS A 110 -24.83 1.38 -2.92
C LYS A 110 -25.00 1.24 -4.45
N LEU A 111 -24.02 1.69 -5.23
CA LEU A 111 -24.01 1.53 -6.69
C LEU A 111 -23.82 0.07 -7.13
N SER A 112 -22.86 -0.66 -6.54
CA SER A 112 -22.69 -2.10 -6.75
C SER A 112 -23.78 -2.94 -6.07
N GLY A 113 -24.57 -2.37 -5.16
CA GLY A 113 -25.73 -3.01 -4.53
C GLY A 113 -26.84 -3.37 -5.53
N LYS A 114 -26.79 -2.87 -6.77
CA LYS A 114 -27.63 -3.34 -7.88
C LYS A 114 -27.17 -4.69 -8.48
N GLU A 115 -25.88 -5.01 -8.36
CA GLU A 115 -25.26 -6.23 -8.94
C GLU A 115 -25.10 -7.36 -7.90
N VAL A 116 -24.85 -7.03 -6.62
CA VAL A 116 -24.69 -8.03 -5.55
C VAL A 116 -26.00 -8.78 -5.24
N MET A 117 -27.17 -8.16 -5.50
CA MET A 117 -28.46 -8.86 -5.41
C MET A 117 -28.70 -9.86 -6.56
N VAL A 118 -28.07 -9.68 -7.72
CA VAL A 118 -28.16 -10.62 -8.86
C VAL A 118 -27.40 -11.91 -8.55
N HIS A 119 -26.18 -11.79 -8.02
CA HIS A 119 -25.36 -12.97 -7.70
C HIS A 119 -25.88 -13.75 -6.48
N LYS A 120 -26.51 -13.08 -5.50
CA LYS A 120 -27.12 -13.77 -4.35
C LYS A 120 -28.42 -14.50 -4.71
N LYS A 121 -29.21 -14.01 -5.67
CA LYS A 121 -30.47 -14.62 -6.09
C LYS A 121 -30.28 -15.83 -7.01
N ALA A 122 -29.26 -15.81 -7.87
CA ALA A 122 -28.89 -16.96 -8.70
C ALA A 122 -28.45 -18.17 -7.85
N LYS A 123 -27.66 -17.95 -6.79
CA LYS A 123 -27.17 -19.04 -5.92
C LYS A 123 -28.24 -19.60 -4.97
N SER A 124 -29.29 -18.83 -4.64
CA SER A 124 -30.39 -19.32 -3.78
C SER A 124 -31.46 -20.10 -4.53
N SER A 125 -31.59 -19.92 -5.84
CA SER A 125 -32.59 -20.65 -6.65
C SER A 125 -32.14 -22.05 -7.01
N ASP A 126 -30.84 -22.25 -7.24
CA ASP A 126 -30.24 -23.54 -7.64
C ASP A 126 -30.23 -24.55 -6.47
N ARG A 127 -29.96 -24.06 -5.25
CA ARG A 127 -29.93 -24.90 -4.04
C ARG A 127 -31.30 -25.47 -3.65
N LYS A 128 -32.40 -24.88 -4.13
CA LYS A 128 -33.75 -25.34 -3.80
C LYS A 128 -34.24 -26.47 -4.71
N THR A 129 -33.55 -26.71 -5.83
CA THR A 129 -33.91 -27.77 -6.78
C THR A 129 -33.21 -29.10 -6.45
N GLU A 130 -32.01 -29.06 -5.85
CA GLU A 130 -31.29 -30.27 -5.40
C GLU A 130 -31.83 -30.88 -4.09
N GLU A 131 -32.57 -30.14 -3.27
CA GLU A 131 -33.12 -30.66 -2.01
C GLU A 131 -34.47 -31.42 -2.19
N VAL A 132 -34.99 -31.55 -3.42
CA VAL A 132 -36.32 -32.13 -3.70
C VAL A 132 -36.28 -33.34 -4.66
N THR A 133 -35.10 -33.91 -4.94
CA THR A 133 -34.98 -35.18 -5.71
C THR A 133 -34.25 -36.26 -4.93
#